data_AF-C9LJW2-F1
#
_entry.id   AF-C9LJW2-F1
#
_cell.length_a   1.000
_cell.length_b   1.000
_cell.length_c   1.000
_cell.angle_alpha   90.00
_cell.angle_beta   90.00
_cell.angle_gamma   90.00
#
_symmetry.space_group_name_H-M   'P 1'
#
loop_
_entity.id
_entity.type
_entity.pdbx_description
1 polymer ?
#
loop_
_entity_poly.entity_id
_entity_poly.type
_entity_poly.pdbx_seq_one_letter_code
_entity_poly.pdbx_strand_id
1 'polypeptide(L)'
;MKKLLLLALVAFIGINAQAQGKPEVITEQPAGTETVYKRVSGKMFFVKDKEIKMADLGKLIQGGGKPGDLKVVTADDGKTVYLKYVLTYPSFIKDDQAGGWVKGTKEGNKITIPAGQYIMYGKYEDGEYGARVGYMEYKNDKFEVSNEPITFTLEGNTAKLDGTYMESSQDNIKLKILGGYWSDNNGFFCGDVETLCSTDPAGIENIEKADNKQIVGETYFDLSGRKLSEAGKGIVIKSIKFADGTTKTIKYIGK
;
A
#
# COMPACT_ATOMS: atom_id res chain seq x y z
N MET A 1 -6.41 20.01 -13.89
CA MET A 1 -4.97 20.18 -14.19
C MET A 1 -4.33 21.43 -13.59
N LYS A 2 -5.09 22.43 -13.09
CA LYS A 2 -4.57 23.60 -12.34
C LYS A 2 -4.12 23.26 -10.90
N LYS A 3 -4.70 22.20 -10.33
CA LYS A 3 -4.57 21.81 -8.91
C LYS A 3 -3.18 21.37 -8.45
N LEU A 4 -2.32 20.82 -9.33
CA LEU A 4 -0.94 20.43 -8.97
C LEU A 4 -0.01 21.64 -8.82
N LEU A 5 -0.27 22.74 -9.55
CA LEU A 5 0.48 24.00 -9.46
C LEU A 5 0.11 24.81 -8.20
N LEU A 6 -1.07 24.57 -7.61
CA LEU A 6 -1.56 25.31 -6.44
C LEU A 6 -0.95 24.88 -5.09
N LEU A 7 -0.20 23.78 -5.03
CA LEU A 7 0.53 23.37 -3.81
C LEU A 7 1.62 24.38 -3.41
N ALA A 8 1.99 25.33 -4.29
CA ALA A 8 3.03 26.32 -4.02
C ALA A 8 2.56 27.55 -3.20
N LEU A 9 1.26 27.79 -3.05
CA LEU A 9 0.71 28.92 -2.28
C LEU A 9 -0.46 28.44 -1.40
N VAL A 10 -0.17 27.70 -0.33
CA VAL A 10 -1.20 27.32 0.65
C VAL A 10 -0.90 28.02 1.97
N ALA A 11 -1.80 28.94 2.37
CA ALA A 11 -1.85 29.44 3.73
C ALA A 11 -2.72 28.49 4.56
N PHE A 12 -2.10 27.64 5.36
CA PHE A 12 -2.81 26.84 6.36
C PHE A 12 -3.16 27.75 7.52
N ILE A 13 -4.45 28.08 7.67
CA ILE A 13 -4.92 28.66 8.92
C ILE A 13 -5.02 27.51 9.91
N GLY A 14 -3.96 27.32 10.67
CA GLY A 14 -3.98 26.50 11.88
C GLY A 14 -4.78 27.19 12.98
N ILE A 15 -5.34 26.36 13.86
CA ILE A 15 -5.95 26.67 15.18
C ILE A 15 -7.50 26.80 15.18
N ASN A 16 -8.13 25.67 15.56
CA ASN A 16 -9.17 25.51 16.59
C ASN A 16 -10.46 26.35 16.56
N ALA A 17 -11.12 26.43 15.41
CA ALA A 17 -12.58 26.52 15.35
C ALA A 17 -13.06 25.91 14.03
N GLN A 18 -13.38 24.61 14.00
CA GLN A 18 -14.04 24.06 12.82
C GLN A 18 -15.43 24.68 12.70
N ALA A 19 -15.61 25.51 11.67
CA ALA A 19 -16.91 26.04 11.30
C ALA A 19 -17.86 24.87 10.96
N GLN A 20 -19.10 24.97 11.44
CA GLN A 20 -20.16 24.00 11.21
C GLN A 20 -20.33 23.75 9.70
N GLY A 21 -20.07 22.52 9.25
CA GLY A 21 -20.21 22.10 7.84
C GLY A 21 -18.91 21.87 7.06
N LYS A 22 -17.73 22.11 7.65
CA LYS A 22 -16.43 21.75 7.03
C LYS A 22 -16.01 20.32 7.37
N PRO A 23 -15.37 19.58 6.45
CA PRO A 23 -14.88 18.24 6.73
C PRO A 23 -13.75 18.26 7.77
N GLU A 24 -13.74 17.25 8.63
CA GLU A 24 -12.70 17.03 9.62
C GLU A 24 -11.45 16.41 8.96
N VAL A 25 -10.29 17.02 9.22
CA VAL A 25 -8.97 16.46 8.88
C VAL A 25 -8.19 16.37 10.18
N ILE A 26 -7.81 15.17 10.56
CA ILE A 26 -7.02 14.93 11.77
C ILE A 26 -5.55 15.17 11.40
N THR A 27 -4.95 16.26 11.85
CA THR A 27 -3.56 16.62 11.52
C THR A 27 -2.60 16.27 12.65
N GLU A 28 -3.04 16.45 13.89
CA GLU A 28 -2.29 16.09 15.09
C GLU A 28 -2.26 14.57 15.28
N GLN A 29 -1.16 14.08 15.84
CA GLN A 29 -1.05 12.66 16.21
C GLN A 29 -2.08 12.31 17.29
N PRO A 30 -2.97 11.32 17.05
CA PRO A 30 -3.92 10.87 18.05
C PRO A 30 -3.24 10.25 19.28
N ALA A 31 -3.89 10.31 20.44
CA ALA A 31 -3.42 9.64 21.64
C ALA A 31 -3.49 8.11 21.50
N GLY A 32 -2.49 7.40 22.03
CA GLY A 32 -2.41 5.95 22.02
C GLY A 32 -0.99 5.44 21.77
N THR A 33 -0.87 4.16 21.46
CA THR A 33 0.40 3.51 21.14
C THR A 33 0.65 3.55 19.63
N GLU A 34 1.77 4.15 19.20
CA GLU A 34 2.20 4.18 17.79
C GLU A 34 3.00 2.92 17.43
N THR A 35 2.63 2.30 16.32
CA THR A 35 3.43 1.31 15.60
C THR A 35 3.75 1.83 14.20
N VAL A 36 5.01 1.72 13.79
CA VAL A 36 5.50 2.21 12.50
C VAL A 36 5.87 1.03 11.59
N TYR A 37 5.20 0.91 10.45
CA TYR A 37 5.46 -0.11 9.45
C TYR A 37 6.12 0.51 8.21
N LYS A 38 7.37 0.13 7.95
CA LYS A 38 8.13 0.54 6.77
C LYS A 38 7.59 -0.14 5.53
N ARG A 39 7.46 0.58 4.41
CA ARG A 39 7.04 -0.02 3.14
C ARG A 39 8.12 -0.98 2.63
N VAL A 40 7.69 -2.10 2.08
CA VAL A 40 8.59 -3.19 1.64
C VAL A 40 8.33 -3.53 0.16
N SER A 41 7.06 -3.60 -0.24
CA SER A 41 6.66 -3.87 -1.61
C SER A 41 5.35 -3.18 -1.97
N GLY A 42 4.96 -3.32 -3.24
CA GLY A 42 3.78 -2.72 -3.83
C GLY A 42 4.15 -1.68 -4.89
N LYS A 43 3.13 -1.08 -5.48
CA LYS A 43 3.31 -0.02 -6.49
C LYS A 43 2.53 1.21 -6.05
N MET A 44 3.15 2.38 -6.21
CA MET A 44 2.47 3.66 -6.06
C MET A 44 2.16 4.26 -7.42
N PHE A 45 1.00 4.88 -7.54
CA PHE A 45 0.55 5.66 -8.68
C PHE A 45 0.43 7.12 -8.26
N PHE A 46 0.90 8.02 -9.11
CA PHE A 46 0.86 9.45 -8.83
C PHE A 46 0.80 10.23 -10.14
N VAL A 47 0.24 11.44 -10.08
CA VAL A 47 0.21 12.33 -11.25
C VAL A 47 1.50 13.12 -11.31
N LYS A 48 2.22 13.00 -12.42
CA LYS A 48 3.38 13.86 -12.75
C LYS A 48 3.32 14.20 -14.23
N ASP A 49 3.57 15.47 -14.56
CA ASP A 49 3.54 15.96 -15.94
C ASP A 49 2.19 15.68 -16.66
N LYS A 50 1.08 15.75 -15.90
CA LYS A 50 -0.30 15.45 -16.34
C LYS A 50 -0.57 13.99 -16.73
N GLU A 51 0.37 13.09 -16.46
CA GLU A 51 0.21 11.67 -16.70
C GLU A 51 0.21 10.90 -15.38
N ILE A 52 -0.49 9.77 -15.36
CA ILE A 52 -0.40 8.82 -14.26
C ILE A 52 0.92 8.07 -14.43
N LYS A 53 1.82 8.24 -13.46
CA LYS A 53 3.06 7.50 -13.34
C LYS A 53 2.90 6.41 -12.30
N MET A 54 3.70 5.36 -12.45
CA MET A 54 3.79 4.25 -11.52
C MET A 54 5.24 4.11 -11.07
N ALA A 55 5.43 3.86 -9.78
CA ALA A 55 6.72 3.48 -9.23
C ALA A 55 6.58 2.18 -8.43
N ASP A 56 7.51 1.27 -8.63
CA ASP A 56 7.66 0.08 -7.80
C ASP A 56 8.34 0.48 -6.48
N LEU A 57 7.68 0.22 -5.35
CA LEU A 57 8.16 0.64 -4.04
C LEU A 57 9.44 -0.12 -3.64
N GLY A 58 9.55 -1.40 -3.98
CA GLY A 58 10.73 -2.20 -3.68
C GLY A 58 11.97 -1.64 -4.40
N LYS A 59 11.83 -1.35 -5.71
CA LYS A 59 12.91 -0.73 -6.51
C LYS A 59 13.23 0.68 -6.04
N LEU A 60 12.22 1.48 -5.70
CA LEU A 60 12.40 2.83 -5.17
C LEU A 60 13.25 2.80 -3.89
N ILE A 61 12.93 1.90 -2.96
CA ILE A 61 13.65 1.74 -1.69
C ILE A 61 15.08 1.26 -1.92
N GLN A 62 15.29 0.28 -2.80
CA GLN A 62 16.63 -0.20 -3.17
C GLN A 62 17.49 0.92 -3.79
N GLY A 63 16.87 1.84 -4.53
CA GLY A 63 17.52 3.04 -5.07
C GLY A 63 17.77 4.16 -4.05
N GLY A 64 17.52 3.94 -2.76
CA GLY A 64 17.68 4.93 -1.69
C GLY A 64 16.49 5.87 -1.49
N GLY A 65 15.39 5.65 -2.20
CA GLY A 65 14.13 6.36 -1.98
C GLY A 65 13.55 6.05 -0.60
N LYS A 66 12.88 7.04 -0.01
CA LYS A 66 12.32 6.96 1.35
C LYS A 66 10.82 7.25 1.31
N PRO A 67 9.99 6.30 0.82
CA PRO A 67 8.55 6.45 0.93
C PRO A 67 8.14 6.52 2.41
N GLY A 68 7.11 7.30 2.72
CA GLY A 68 6.63 7.43 4.09
C GLY A 68 6.16 6.11 4.69
N ASP A 69 6.54 5.90 5.95
CA ASP A 69 6.18 4.71 6.72
C ASP A 69 4.68 4.77 7.07
N LEU A 70 3.99 3.63 6.98
CA LEU A 70 2.61 3.51 7.46
C LEU A 70 2.63 3.58 8.99
N LYS A 71 2.03 4.62 9.56
CA LYS A 71 1.90 4.76 11.02
C LYS A 71 0.52 4.31 11.45
N VAL A 72 0.46 3.52 12.52
CA VAL A 72 -0.78 3.05 13.13
C VAL A 72 -0.75 3.42 14.61
N VAL A 73 -1.65 4.29 15.04
CA VAL A 73 -1.89 4.55 16.46
C VAL A 73 -3.08 3.71 16.91
N THR A 74 -2.89 2.88 17.93
CA THR A 74 -3.98 2.17 18.61
C THR A 74 -4.34 2.93 19.88
N ALA A 75 -5.60 3.35 19.99
CA ALA A 75 -6.10 4.03 21.18
C ALA A 75 -6.15 3.08 22.39
N ASP A 76 -6.32 3.64 23.58
CA ASP A 76 -6.31 2.90 24.85
C ASP A 76 -7.44 1.85 24.96
N ASP A 77 -8.50 1.98 24.16
CA ASP A 77 -9.59 1.00 24.07
C ASP A 77 -9.20 -0.29 23.31
N GLY A 78 -8.03 -0.32 22.69
CA GLY A 78 -7.50 -1.43 21.89
C GLY A 78 -8.26 -1.72 20.58
N LYS A 79 -9.29 -0.94 20.26
CA LYS A 79 -10.21 -1.15 19.13
C LYS A 79 -10.19 0.01 18.15
N THR A 80 -10.09 1.24 18.63
CA THR A 80 -9.99 2.42 17.78
C THR A 80 -8.56 2.54 17.29
N VAL A 81 -8.39 2.71 15.98
CA VAL A 81 -7.09 2.92 15.36
C VAL A 81 -7.09 4.14 14.47
N TYR A 82 -5.93 4.77 14.33
CA TYR A 82 -5.70 5.88 13.44
C TYR A 82 -4.49 5.58 12.58
N LEU A 83 -4.61 5.83 11.27
CA LEU A 83 -3.57 5.50 10.31
C LEU A 83 -3.13 6.76 9.57
N LYS A 84 -1.81 6.95 9.45
CA LYS A 84 -1.19 8.01 8.65
C LYS A 84 -0.39 7.39 7.51
N TYR A 85 -0.36 8.08 6.37
CA TYR A 85 0.29 7.61 5.15
C TYR A 85 -0.25 6.24 4.66
N VAL A 86 -1.57 6.04 4.74
CA VAL A 86 -2.25 4.91 4.10
C VAL A 86 -1.96 4.87 2.59
N LEU A 87 -1.82 6.05 1.97
CA LEU A 87 -1.27 6.25 0.63
C LEU A 87 0.20 6.64 0.72
N THR A 88 1.02 6.15 -0.20
CA THR A 88 2.46 6.46 -0.24
C THR A 88 2.70 7.92 -0.65
N TYR A 89 2.09 8.35 -1.76
CA TYR A 89 2.43 9.62 -2.41
C TYR A 89 2.32 10.87 -1.51
N PRO A 90 1.29 11.00 -0.63
CA PRO A 90 1.19 12.13 0.29
C PRO A 90 2.42 12.37 1.17
N SER A 91 3.21 11.33 1.48
CA SER A 91 4.45 11.48 2.26
C SER A 91 5.56 12.25 1.55
N PHE A 92 5.47 12.40 0.22
CA PHE A 92 6.39 13.20 -0.58
C PHE A 92 5.95 14.66 -0.72
N ILE A 93 4.77 15.01 -0.21
CA ILE A 93 4.24 16.37 -0.29
C ILE A 93 4.89 17.20 0.81
N LYS A 94 5.44 18.34 0.41
CA LYS A 94 6.16 19.26 1.28
C LYS A 94 5.30 19.63 2.50
N ASP A 95 5.96 19.81 3.64
CA ASP A 95 5.34 20.28 4.91
C ASP A 95 4.16 19.42 5.38
N ASP A 96 4.10 18.16 4.94
CA ASP A 96 3.08 17.18 5.34
C ASP A 96 1.62 17.61 5.05
N GLN A 97 1.45 18.47 4.04
CA GLN A 97 0.16 19.09 3.70
C GLN A 97 -0.96 18.09 3.36
N ALA A 98 -0.61 16.85 3.01
CA ALA A 98 -1.53 15.76 2.68
C ALA A 98 -1.44 14.56 3.62
N GLY A 99 -0.76 14.71 4.77
CA GLY A 99 -0.52 13.64 5.74
C GLY A 99 -1.58 13.49 6.83
N GLY A 100 -2.84 13.83 6.56
CA GLY A 100 -3.92 13.65 7.54
C GLY A 100 -4.10 12.18 7.97
N TRP A 101 -4.53 11.99 9.22
CA TRP A 101 -4.86 10.68 9.77
C TRP A 101 -6.27 10.25 9.37
N VAL A 102 -6.45 8.94 9.18
CA VAL A 102 -7.76 8.32 8.97
C VAL A 102 -8.09 7.43 10.15
N LYS A 103 -9.35 7.46 10.60
CA LYS A 103 -9.84 6.70 11.73
C LYS A 103 -10.45 5.37 11.26
N GLY A 104 -10.17 4.30 11.99
CA GLY A 104 -10.74 2.99 11.74
C GLY A 104 -10.97 2.22 13.02
N THR A 105 -11.31 0.94 12.86
CA THR A 105 -11.45 -0.03 13.93
C THR A 105 -10.52 -1.22 13.70
N LYS A 106 -10.11 -1.88 14.78
CA LYS A 106 -9.31 -3.09 14.78
C LYS A 106 -10.08 -4.21 15.47
N GLU A 107 -10.18 -5.34 14.78
CA GLU A 107 -10.76 -6.58 15.31
C GLU A 107 -9.76 -7.71 15.05
N GLY A 108 -9.22 -8.27 16.14
CA GLY A 108 -8.12 -9.23 16.05
C GLY A 108 -6.94 -8.65 15.26
N ASN A 109 -6.65 -9.26 14.12
CA ASN A 109 -5.56 -8.87 13.25
C ASN A 109 -6.00 -8.01 12.05
N LYS A 110 -7.26 -7.61 11.96
CA LYS A 110 -7.78 -6.83 10.84
C LYS A 110 -8.10 -5.39 11.25
N ILE A 111 -7.62 -4.44 10.47
CA ILE A 111 -7.99 -3.02 10.54
C ILE A 111 -9.01 -2.73 9.44
N THR A 112 -10.08 -1.99 9.79
CA THR A 112 -11.13 -1.54 8.87
C THR A 112 -11.30 -0.02 8.98
N ILE A 113 -11.17 0.68 7.86
CA ILE A 113 -11.27 2.14 7.78
C ILE A 113 -12.44 2.49 6.85
N PRO A 114 -13.43 3.28 7.29
CA PRO A 114 -14.47 3.80 6.41
C PRO A 114 -13.87 4.62 5.25
N ALA A 115 -14.32 4.35 4.02
CA ALA A 115 -13.95 5.14 2.86
C ALA A 115 -14.50 6.58 2.95
N GLY A 116 -13.89 7.50 2.19
CA GLY A 116 -14.33 8.89 2.06
C GLY A 116 -13.75 9.84 3.10
N GLN A 117 -12.91 9.38 4.01
CA GLN A 117 -12.22 10.23 4.98
C GLN A 117 -11.20 11.15 4.31
N TYR A 118 -11.08 12.38 4.80
CA TYR A 118 -10.17 13.38 4.26
C TYR A 118 -8.77 13.25 4.87
N ILE A 119 -7.75 13.38 4.02
CA ILE A 119 -6.33 13.49 4.44
C ILE A 119 -5.76 14.89 4.21
N MET A 120 -6.49 15.72 3.48
CA MET A 120 -6.28 17.18 3.37
C MET A 120 -7.56 17.85 2.93
N TYR A 121 -7.73 19.11 3.32
CA TYR A 121 -8.80 19.97 2.87
C TYR A 121 -8.35 21.43 2.94
N GLY A 122 -8.74 22.23 1.95
CA GLY A 122 -8.31 23.61 1.87
C GLY A 122 -9.14 24.45 0.92
N LYS A 123 -8.95 25.76 1.04
CA LYS A 123 -9.50 26.75 0.11
C LYS A 123 -8.44 27.11 -0.93
N TYR A 124 -8.81 26.98 -2.18
CA TYR A 124 -8.00 27.25 -3.36
C TYR A 124 -8.63 28.37 -4.19
N GLU A 125 -7.91 28.89 -5.19
CA GLU A 125 -8.44 29.94 -6.08
C GLU A 125 -9.73 29.51 -6.81
N ASP A 126 -9.85 28.23 -7.13
CA ASP A 126 -10.94 27.64 -7.91
C ASP A 126 -12.03 26.95 -7.06
N GLY A 127 -11.94 27.01 -5.73
CA GLY A 127 -12.96 26.46 -4.83
C GLY A 127 -12.40 25.90 -3.52
N GLU A 128 -13.27 25.31 -2.69
CA GLU A 128 -12.89 24.63 -1.45
C GLU A 128 -13.04 23.12 -1.63
N TYR A 129 -11.93 22.38 -1.57
CA TYR A 129 -11.92 20.93 -1.80
C TYR A 129 -10.76 20.28 -1.05
N GLY A 130 -10.68 18.96 -1.08
CA GLY A 130 -9.64 18.18 -0.44
C GLY A 130 -9.43 16.82 -1.10
N ALA A 131 -8.47 16.05 -0.60
CA ALA A 131 -8.31 14.66 -1.00
C ALA A 131 -8.92 13.73 0.05
N ARG A 132 -9.73 12.80 -0.43
CA ARG A 132 -10.29 11.69 0.33
C ARG A 132 -9.59 10.39 -0.02
N VAL A 133 -9.70 9.40 0.86
CA VAL A 133 -9.18 8.05 0.63
C VAL A 133 -10.31 7.04 0.46
N GLY A 134 -10.11 6.04 -0.39
CA GLY A 134 -11.05 4.94 -0.62
C GLY A 134 -10.55 4.06 -1.75
N TYR A 135 -11.15 2.87 -1.93
CA TYR A 135 -10.79 2.08 -3.11
C TYR A 135 -11.26 2.78 -4.39
N MET A 136 -10.45 2.67 -5.44
CA MET A 136 -10.84 3.06 -6.79
C MET A 136 -10.59 1.89 -7.73
N GLU A 137 -11.49 1.70 -8.69
CA GLU A 137 -11.36 0.66 -9.71
C GLU A 137 -11.29 1.31 -11.09
N TYR A 138 -10.35 0.87 -11.92
CA TYR A 138 -10.23 1.34 -13.29
C TYR A 138 -11.20 0.58 -14.19
N LYS A 139 -12.19 1.29 -14.73
CA LYS A 139 -13.24 0.77 -15.61
C LYS A 139 -13.54 1.79 -16.70
N ASN A 140 -13.74 1.33 -17.93
CA ASN A 140 -14.14 2.19 -19.06
C ASN A 140 -13.26 3.45 -19.20
N ASP A 141 -11.94 3.25 -19.15
CA ASP A 141 -10.93 4.31 -19.28
C ASP A 141 -10.93 5.41 -18.21
N LYS A 142 -11.51 5.13 -17.03
CA LYS A 142 -11.50 6.04 -15.89
C LYS A 142 -11.45 5.28 -14.57
N PHE A 143 -11.05 5.97 -13.50
CA PHE A 143 -11.21 5.46 -12.15
C PHE A 143 -12.61 5.78 -11.62
N GLU A 144 -13.23 4.79 -10.99
CA GLU A 144 -14.49 4.92 -10.25
C GLU A 144 -14.25 4.65 -8.76
N VAL A 145 -14.78 5.52 -7.90
CA VAL A 145 -14.65 5.39 -6.44
C VAL A 145 -15.58 4.28 -5.94
N SER A 146 -15.08 3.46 -5.03
CA SER A 146 -15.86 2.48 -4.28
C SER A 146 -16.09 2.96 -2.84
N ASN A 147 -17.26 2.63 -2.30
CA ASN A 147 -17.63 2.88 -0.91
C ASN A 147 -17.24 1.72 0.02
N GLU A 148 -16.59 0.68 -0.50
CA GLU A 148 -16.07 -0.41 0.32
C GLU A 148 -15.07 0.12 1.36
N PRO A 149 -15.13 -0.38 2.62
CA PRO A 149 -14.18 0.02 3.64
C PRO A 149 -12.78 -0.46 3.27
N ILE A 150 -11.79 0.39 3.51
CA ILE A 150 -10.37 0.06 3.31
C ILE A 150 -9.96 -0.92 4.41
N THR A 151 -9.23 -1.98 4.05
CA THR A 151 -8.81 -2.99 5.02
C THR A 151 -7.31 -3.25 4.96
N PHE A 152 -6.73 -3.45 6.14
CA PHE A 152 -5.37 -3.93 6.31
C PHE A 152 -5.38 -5.17 7.20
N THR A 153 -4.60 -6.17 6.82
CA THR A 153 -4.36 -7.38 7.64
C THR A 153 -2.98 -7.28 8.27
N LEU A 154 -2.93 -7.45 9.59
CA LEU A 154 -1.72 -7.49 10.39
C LEU A 154 -1.29 -8.95 10.58
N GLU A 155 -0.06 -9.31 10.22
CA GLU A 155 0.47 -10.66 10.41
C GLU A 155 1.90 -10.59 10.93
N GLY A 156 2.09 -10.94 12.21
CA GLY A 156 3.36 -10.78 12.90
C GLY A 156 3.85 -9.33 12.82
N ASN A 157 4.98 -9.13 12.15
CA ASN A 157 5.60 -7.81 11.96
C ASN A 157 5.06 -7.05 10.73
N THR A 158 4.10 -7.61 9.98
CA THR A 158 3.65 -7.04 8.71
C THR A 158 2.27 -6.40 8.78
N ALA A 159 2.04 -5.42 7.91
CA ALA A 159 0.74 -4.83 7.62
C ALA A 159 0.53 -4.84 6.10
N LYS A 160 -0.47 -5.60 5.64
CA LYS A 160 -0.78 -5.77 4.22
C LYS A 160 -2.05 -4.99 3.86
N LEU A 161 -2.00 -4.23 2.77
CA LEU A 161 -3.19 -3.61 2.18
C LEU A 161 -4.00 -4.68 1.45
N ASP A 162 -5.27 -4.83 1.84
CA ASP A 162 -6.15 -5.83 1.24
C ASP A 162 -6.95 -5.28 0.06
N GLY A 163 -7.53 -6.18 -0.73
CA GLY A 163 -8.53 -5.84 -1.75
C GLY A 163 -8.03 -5.08 -2.98
N THR A 164 -6.73 -4.82 -3.09
CA THR A 164 -6.12 -4.21 -4.28
C THR A 164 -5.48 -5.25 -5.19
N TYR A 165 -5.55 -5.05 -6.50
CA TYR A 165 -4.93 -5.90 -7.51
C TYR A 165 -4.56 -5.10 -8.75
N MET A 166 -3.55 -5.58 -9.46
CA MET A 166 -3.19 -5.10 -10.79
C MET A 166 -2.95 -6.30 -11.71
N GLU A 167 -3.87 -6.54 -12.62
CA GLU A 167 -3.75 -7.56 -13.66
C GLU A 167 -3.62 -6.88 -15.02
N SER A 168 -2.57 -7.21 -15.77
CA SER A 168 -2.41 -6.76 -17.15
C SER A 168 -2.39 -7.96 -18.09
N SER A 169 -3.37 -8.06 -18.99
CA SER A 169 -3.29 -8.88 -20.19
C SER A 169 -3.12 -7.98 -21.42
N GLN A 170 -2.79 -8.56 -22.58
CA GLN A 170 -2.50 -7.81 -23.81
C GLN A 170 -3.60 -6.79 -24.19
N ASP A 171 -4.86 -7.03 -23.78
CA ASP A 171 -6.01 -6.20 -24.15
C ASP A 171 -6.88 -5.75 -22.95
N ASN A 172 -6.53 -6.09 -21.71
CA ASN A 172 -7.36 -5.74 -20.54
C ASN A 172 -6.50 -5.46 -19.31
N ILE A 173 -6.61 -4.24 -18.78
CA ILE A 173 -6.03 -3.84 -17.51
C ILE A 173 -7.15 -3.86 -16.46
N LYS A 174 -7.06 -4.77 -15.49
CA LYS A 174 -7.90 -4.72 -14.29
C LYS A 174 -7.09 -4.15 -13.15
N LEU A 175 -7.53 -3.02 -12.63
CA LEU A 175 -6.81 -2.32 -11.59
C LEU A 175 -7.80 -1.90 -10.50
N LYS A 176 -7.57 -2.39 -9.29
CA LYS A 176 -8.20 -1.89 -8.07
C LYS A 176 -7.12 -1.44 -7.11
N ILE A 177 -7.18 -0.18 -6.72
CA ILE A 177 -6.17 0.49 -5.90
C ILE A 177 -6.82 1.07 -4.65
N LEU A 178 -6.04 1.23 -3.58
CA LEU A 178 -6.36 2.26 -2.59
C LEU A 178 -6.04 3.60 -3.25
N GLY A 179 -7.04 4.44 -3.46
CA GLY A 179 -6.92 5.72 -4.15
C GLY A 179 -7.07 6.91 -3.23
N GLY A 180 -6.29 7.94 -3.51
CA GLY A 180 -6.61 9.31 -3.14
C GLY A 180 -7.41 9.96 -4.27
N TYR A 181 -8.51 10.62 -3.96
CA TYR A 181 -9.34 11.30 -4.95
C TYR A 181 -9.88 12.64 -4.46
N TRP A 182 -10.07 13.57 -5.38
CA TRP A 182 -10.53 14.92 -5.08
C TRP A 182 -12.02 14.91 -4.71
N SER A 183 -12.38 15.60 -3.64
CA SER A 183 -13.74 15.59 -3.10
C SER A 183 -14.80 16.29 -3.97
N ASP A 184 -14.38 17.13 -4.91
CA ASP A 184 -15.27 17.92 -5.77
C ASP A 184 -15.70 17.18 -7.04
N ASN A 185 -14.85 16.28 -7.56
CA ASN A 185 -15.12 15.59 -8.82
C ASN A 185 -14.72 14.10 -8.85
N ASN A 186 -14.30 13.54 -7.71
CA ASN A 186 -13.76 12.18 -7.58
C ASN A 186 -12.56 11.88 -8.52
N GLY A 187 -11.89 12.92 -9.00
CA GLY A 187 -10.73 12.80 -9.87
C GLY A 187 -9.55 12.14 -9.14
N PHE A 188 -8.85 11.27 -9.83
CA PHE A 188 -7.66 10.58 -9.31
C PHE A 188 -6.59 11.58 -8.86
N PHE A 189 -6.03 11.35 -7.68
CA PHE A 189 -4.91 12.12 -7.12
C PHE A 189 -3.65 11.25 -7.01
N CYS A 190 -3.75 10.11 -6.34
CA CYS A 190 -2.69 9.11 -6.24
C CYS A 190 -3.27 7.75 -5.84
N GLY A 191 -2.46 6.70 -5.80
CA GLY A 191 -2.92 5.39 -5.37
C GLY A 191 -1.83 4.41 -5.01
N ASP A 192 -2.22 3.35 -4.31
CA ASP A 192 -1.36 2.27 -3.86
C ASP A 192 -2.03 0.93 -4.22
N VAL A 193 -1.22 -0.03 -4.67
CA VAL A 193 -1.66 -1.40 -4.97
C VAL A 193 -0.65 -2.40 -4.43
N GLU A 194 -1.14 -3.55 -3.95
CA GLU A 194 -0.32 -4.67 -3.47
C GLU A 194 0.70 -4.25 -2.40
N THR A 195 0.33 -3.26 -1.58
CA THR A 195 1.22 -2.69 -0.58
C THR A 195 1.43 -3.66 0.57
N LEU A 196 2.70 -3.88 0.91
CA LEU A 196 3.12 -4.59 2.11
C LEU A 196 4.08 -3.71 2.90
N CYS A 197 3.84 -3.61 4.20
CA CYS A 197 4.68 -2.89 5.15
C CYS A 197 5.16 -3.82 6.28
N SER A 198 6.25 -3.47 6.95
CA SER A 198 6.84 -4.24 8.05
C SER A 198 7.48 -3.37 9.13
N THR A 199 7.36 -3.75 10.39
CA THR A 199 8.15 -3.18 11.50
C THR A 199 9.61 -3.65 11.48
N ASP A 200 9.87 -4.77 10.80
CA ASP A 200 11.21 -5.31 10.54
C ASP A 200 11.38 -5.54 9.03
N PRO A 201 11.74 -4.50 8.25
CA PRO A 201 11.92 -4.64 6.81
C PRO A 201 13.20 -5.41 6.46
N ALA A 202 14.17 -5.52 7.38
CA ALA A 202 15.41 -6.26 7.15
C ALA A 202 15.16 -7.78 7.17
N GLY A 203 14.23 -8.24 8.02
CA GLY A 203 13.78 -9.63 8.08
C GLY A 203 12.92 -10.09 6.90
N ILE A 204 12.41 -9.16 6.07
CA ILE A 204 11.73 -9.51 4.82
C ILE A 204 12.77 -9.57 3.71
N GLU A 205 13.52 -10.66 3.67
CA GLU A 205 14.44 -10.91 2.57
C GLU A 205 13.68 -10.93 1.24
N ASN A 206 13.98 -9.94 0.40
CA ASN A 206 13.67 -9.81 -1.02
C ASN A 206 12.99 -11.05 -1.66
N ILE A 207 11.66 -11.05 -1.70
CA ILE A 207 10.87 -12.06 -2.43
C ILE A 207 11.29 -12.10 -3.91
N GLU A 208 11.77 -10.98 -4.47
CA GLU A 208 12.24 -10.87 -5.85
C GLU A 208 13.60 -11.54 -6.13
N LYS A 209 14.40 -11.91 -5.11
CA LYS A 209 15.64 -12.64 -5.38
C LYS A 209 15.39 -14.10 -5.75
N ALA A 210 14.18 -14.65 -5.58
CA ALA A 210 13.94 -16.06 -5.88
C ALA A 210 14.02 -16.39 -7.39
N ASP A 211 13.82 -15.42 -8.28
CA ASP A 211 13.69 -15.69 -9.72
C ASP A 211 14.99 -15.47 -10.52
N ASN A 212 16.01 -14.85 -9.93
CA ASN A 212 17.34 -14.63 -10.55
C ASN A 212 18.51 -15.30 -9.81
N LYS A 213 18.25 -16.13 -8.80
CA LYS A 213 19.30 -16.88 -8.12
C LYS A 213 19.80 -18.02 -9.01
N GLN A 214 21.12 -18.13 -9.16
CA GLN A 214 21.75 -19.26 -9.84
C GLN A 214 21.44 -20.56 -9.09
N ILE A 215 20.79 -21.50 -9.78
CA ILE A 215 20.53 -22.84 -9.26
C ILE A 215 21.83 -23.64 -9.29
N VAL A 216 22.22 -24.21 -8.14
CA VAL A 216 23.42 -25.05 -8.00
C VAL A 216 23.08 -26.49 -7.63
N GLY A 217 21.81 -26.80 -7.37
CA GLY A 217 21.38 -28.17 -7.12
C GLY A 217 19.88 -28.32 -7.09
N GLU A 218 19.42 -29.48 -7.50
CA GLU A 218 18.03 -29.91 -7.38
C GLU A 218 18.00 -31.27 -6.69
N THR A 219 17.02 -31.48 -5.81
CA THR A 219 16.79 -32.78 -5.16
C THR A 219 15.30 -33.05 -5.09
N TYR A 220 14.92 -34.30 -5.33
CA TYR A 220 13.53 -34.73 -5.36
C TYR A 220 13.23 -35.63 -4.17
N PHE A 221 12.03 -35.49 -3.61
CA PHE A 221 11.54 -36.32 -2.52
C PHE A 221 10.13 -36.80 -2.83
N ASP A 222 9.80 -38.02 -2.40
CA ASP A 222 8.41 -38.45 -2.37
C ASP A 222 7.63 -37.75 -1.24
N LEU A 223 6.32 -37.98 -1.18
CA LEU A 223 5.45 -37.38 -0.15
C LEU A 223 5.75 -37.87 1.27
N SER A 224 6.54 -38.93 1.43
CA SER A 224 7.02 -39.41 2.73
C SER A 224 8.36 -38.80 3.15
N GLY A 225 8.95 -37.92 2.32
CA GLY A 225 10.23 -37.29 2.58
C GLY A 225 11.44 -38.15 2.21
N ARG A 226 11.25 -39.28 1.51
CA ARG A 226 12.35 -40.11 1.01
C ARG A 226 12.97 -39.45 -0.21
N LYS A 227 14.30 -39.30 -0.21
CA LYS A 227 15.05 -38.78 -1.35
C LYS A 227 14.95 -39.73 -2.55
N LEU A 228 14.64 -39.15 -3.71
CA LEU A 228 14.58 -39.84 -5.00
C LEU A 228 15.86 -39.59 -5.79
N SER A 229 16.25 -40.56 -6.64
CA SER A 229 17.40 -40.45 -7.54
C SER A 229 17.15 -39.51 -8.72
N GLU A 230 15.88 -39.34 -9.11
CA GLU A 230 15.42 -38.49 -10.21
C GLU A 230 14.02 -37.95 -9.92
N ALA A 231 13.47 -37.16 -10.84
CA ALA A 231 12.10 -36.69 -10.75
C ALA A 231 11.13 -37.88 -10.89
N GLY A 232 10.52 -38.31 -9.78
CA GLY A 232 9.51 -39.37 -9.80
C GLY A 232 8.25 -38.96 -10.57
N LYS A 233 7.52 -39.96 -11.10
CA LYS A 233 6.22 -39.75 -11.74
C LYS A 233 5.17 -39.27 -10.73
N GLY A 234 4.33 -38.32 -11.13
CA GLY A 234 3.27 -37.78 -10.27
C GLY A 234 3.76 -36.67 -9.33
N ILE A 235 3.08 -36.50 -8.19
CA ILE A 235 3.39 -35.41 -7.25
C ILE A 235 4.63 -35.78 -6.44
N VAL A 236 5.66 -34.95 -6.55
CA VAL A 236 6.90 -35.03 -5.77
C VAL A 236 7.25 -33.65 -5.21
N ILE A 237 8.08 -33.63 -4.18
CA ILE A 237 8.62 -32.39 -3.59
C ILE A 237 9.98 -32.11 -4.24
N LYS A 238 10.12 -30.97 -4.91
CA LYS A 238 11.39 -30.51 -5.49
C LYS A 238 12.03 -29.48 -4.57
N SER A 239 13.24 -29.75 -4.13
CA SER A 239 14.09 -28.84 -3.38
C SER A 239 15.16 -28.25 -4.31
N ILE A 240 15.22 -26.92 -4.40
CA ILE A 240 16.13 -26.16 -5.27
C ILE A 240 17.13 -25.44 -4.36
N LYS A 241 18.41 -25.76 -4.52
CA LYS A 241 19.51 -25.11 -3.82
C LYS A 241 20.12 -24.03 -4.72
N PHE A 242 20.30 -22.84 -4.16
CA PHE A 242 20.89 -21.70 -4.85
C PHE A 242 22.36 -21.49 -4.45
N ALA A 243 23.11 -20.79 -5.30
CA ALA A 243 24.54 -20.50 -5.09
C ALA A 243 24.83 -19.73 -3.79
N ASP A 244 23.86 -18.94 -3.32
CA ASP A 244 23.94 -18.21 -2.05
C ASP A 244 23.69 -19.09 -0.80
N GLY A 245 23.48 -20.40 -0.99
CA GLY A 245 23.23 -21.36 0.09
C GLY A 245 21.76 -21.51 0.48
N THR A 246 20.86 -20.64 -0.02
CA THR A 246 19.42 -20.73 0.28
C THR A 246 18.76 -21.89 -0.45
N THR A 247 17.61 -22.35 0.08
CA THR A 247 16.84 -23.47 -0.49
C THR A 247 15.37 -23.09 -0.67
N LYS A 248 14.78 -23.38 -1.83
CA LYS A 248 13.34 -23.24 -2.11
C LYS A 248 12.74 -24.62 -2.35
N THR A 249 11.63 -24.90 -1.69
CA THR A 249 10.90 -26.17 -1.85
C THR A 249 9.58 -25.92 -2.56
N ILE A 250 9.32 -26.66 -3.64
CA ILE A 250 8.10 -26.54 -4.44
C ILE A 250 7.44 -27.90 -4.65
N LYS A 251 6.13 -27.89 -4.83
CA LYS A 251 5.40 -29.02 -5.42
C LYS A 251 5.79 -29.15 -6.89
N TYR A 252 6.22 -30.33 -7.31
CA TYR A 252 6.54 -30.65 -8.71
C TYR A 252 5.68 -31.83 -9.17
N ILE A 253 5.25 -31.80 -10.43
CA ILE A 253 4.47 -32.88 -11.04
C ILE A 253 5.32 -33.47 -12.16
N GLY A 254 5.96 -34.61 -11.89
CA GLY A 254 6.74 -35.34 -12.88
C GLY A 254 5.82 -36.01 -13.90
N LYS A 255 6.15 -35.86 -15.19
CA LYS A 255 5.44 -36.49 -16.30
C LYS A 255 5.88 -37.94 -16.50
#